data_AF-X1LXA2-F1
#
_entry.id   AF-X1LXA2-F1
#
_cell.length_a   1.000
_cell.length_b   1.000
_cell.length_c   1.000
_cell.angle_alpha   90.00
_cell.angle_beta   90.00
_cell.angle_gamma   90.00
#
_symmetry.space_group_name_H-M   'P 1'
#
loop_
_entity.id
_entity.type
_entity.pdbx_description
1 polymer ?
#
loop_
_entity_poly.entity_id
_entity_poly.type
_entity_poly.pdbx_seq_one_letter_code
_entity_poly.pdbx_strand_id
1 'polypeptide(L)'
;MSKEYTREEMLEWLKKHFKDNGYEVTPYSDEFKPARVPLYCKKEGKICWSKIPGVDNKKLQDFLMKYFDYNWVKNVTFRKTNDGRTIPIHGDKRSAEITISEKEDKVKFKIDDGRIYNLTKKRDKEKDELYIFYIDEIIIEITTARFITKDDFFPSITIGEPPNELTILEASPVRFFQYYFPTARIYYAIPDYVNKNNKFNEFKKVCVNRGIGLLETPQKEIKEIIKSTPLSDQICEQIIKHKLSQENIRERIGDYLE
;
A
#
# COMPACT_ATOMS: atom_id res chain seq x y z
N MET A 1 5.82 -35.36 1.65
CA MET A 1 5.68 -34.08 2.38
C MET A 1 6.44 -33.03 1.59
N SER A 2 5.88 -31.83 1.42
CA SER A 2 6.62 -30.70 0.83
C SER A 2 7.87 -30.41 1.67
N LYS A 3 8.99 -30.10 1.01
CA LYS A 3 10.22 -29.70 1.70
C LYS A 3 9.92 -28.43 2.51
N GLU A 4 10.27 -28.41 3.78
CA GLU A 4 10.25 -27.19 4.57
C GLU A 4 11.49 -26.35 4.30
N TYR A 5 11.35 -25.05 4.48
CA TYR A 5 12.40 -24.09 4.19
C TYR A 5 12.70 -23.24 5.41
N THR A 6 13.95 -22.82 5.54
CA THR A 6 14.36 -21.90 6.61
C THR A 6 13.91 -20.48 6.31
N ARG A 7 13.95 -19.64 7.35
CA ARG A 7 13.67 -18.22 7.21
C ARG A 7 14.66 -17.55 6.26
N GLU A 8 15.92 -17.95 6.33
CA GLU A 8 17.00 -17.46 5.48
C GLU A 8 16.79 -17.87 4.02
N GLU A 9 16.35 -19.10 3.73
CA GLU A 9 16.01 -19.52 2.36
C GLU A 9 14.89 -18.64 1.78
N MET A 10 13.80 -18.42 2.54
CA MET A 10 12.71 -17.53 2.12
C MET A 10 13.17 -16.09 1.92
N LEU A 11 14.01 -15.58 2.83
CA LEU A 11 14.56 -14.22 2.74
C LEU A 11 15.38 -14.04 1.46
N GLU A 12 16.22 -15.00 1.09
CA GLU A 12 17.00 -14.92 -0.16
C GLU A 12 16.10 -14.97 -1.41
N TRP A 13 15.04 -15.77 -1.40
CA TRP A 13 14.07 -15.78 -2.51
C TRP A 13 13.33 -14.46 -2.64
N LEU A 14 12.88 -13.89 -1.52
CA LEU A 14 12.24 -12.56 -1.50
C LEU A 14 13.22 -11.49 -1.99
N LYS A 15 14.45 -11.46 -1.48
CA LYS A 15 15.49 -10.53 -1.93
C LYS A 15 15.71 -10.63 -3.43
N LYS A 16 15.86 -11.83 -3.96
CA LYS A 16 16.03 -12.06 -5.40
C LYS A 16 14.81 -11.56 -6.17
N HIS A 17 13.60 -11.95 -5.76
CA HIS A 17 12.36 -11.54 -6.41
C HIS A 17 12.21 -10.02 -6.49
N PHE A 18 12.41 -9.30 -5.38
CA PHE A 18 12.26 -7.83 -5.38
C PHE A 18 13.39 -7.12 -6.12
N LYS A 19 14.64 -7.63 -6.05
CA LYS A 19 15.75 -7.11 -6.87
C LYS A 19 15.50 -7.29 -8.37
N ASP A 20 15.04 -8.47 -8.79
CA ASP A 20 14.68 -8.75 -10.19
C ASP A 20 13.55 -7.83 -10.69
N ASN A 21 12.70 -7.36 -9.77
CA ASN A 21 11.65 -6.38 -10.05
C ASN A 21 12.09 -4.91 -9.85
N GLY A 22 13.38 -4.65 -9.70
CA GLY A 22 13.98 -3.31 -9.65
C GLY A 22 13.80 -2.59 -8.32
N TYR A 23 13.60 -3.30 -7.21
CA TYR A 23 13.67 -2.73 -5.87
C TYR A 23 15.11 -2.77 -5.34
N GLU A 24 15.49 -1.71 -4.65
CA GLU A 24 16.55 -1.77 -3.64
C GLU A 24 16.02 -2.55 -2.45
N VAL A 25 16.82 -3.49 -1.92
CA VAL A 25 16.38 -4.41 -0.89
C VAL A 25 17.36 -4.39 0.28
N THR A 26 16.82 -4.07 1.45
CA THR A 26 17.56 -3.94 2.70
C THR A 26 16.96 -4.94 3.72
N PRO A 27 17.63 -6.07 3.98
CA PRO A 27 17.26 -6.93 5.10
C PRO A 27 17.65 -6.24 6.42
N TYR A 28 16.92 -6.51 7.50
CA TYR A 28 17.29 -6.19 8.89
C TYR A 28 18.33 -5.05 9.06
N SER A 29 17.88 -3.80 8.90
CA SER A 29 18.75 -2.63 9.07
C SER A 29 18.54 -1.98 10.45
N ASP A 30 19.64 -1.56 11.04
CA ASP A 30 19.67 -0.72 12.24
C ASP A 30 19.01 0.64 12.03
N GLU A 31 18.93 1.11 10.78
CA GLU A 31 18.22 2.32 10.37
C GLU A 31 16.75 2.30 10.81
N PHE A 32 16.12 1.13 10.84
CA PHE A 32 14.71 0.98 11.20
C PHE A 32 14.51 0.64 12.67
N LYS A 33 15.49 0.88 13.54
CA LYS A 33 15.28 0.76 14.99
C LYS A 33 14.23 1.79 15.44
N PRO A 34 13.24 1.39 16.27
CA PRO A 34 13.13 0.10 16.95
C PRO A 34 12.36 -1.00 16.19
N ALA A 35 11.75 -0.69 15.03
CA ALA A 35 10.85 -1.58 14.30
C ALA A 35 11.49 -2.90 13.81
N ARG A 36 12.82 -3.06 13.74
CA ARG A 36 13.50 -4.33 13.35
C ARG A 36 12.81 -5.04 12.16
N VAL A 37 12.61 -4.28 11.09
CA VAL A 37 11.93 -4.74 9.88
C VAL A 37 12.73 -5.88 9.23
N PRO A 38 12.14 -7.07 8.98
CA PRO A 38 12.89 -8.20 8.43
C PRO A 38 13.39 -7.96 7.01
N LEU A 39 12.52 -7.40 6.16
CA LEU A 39 12.85 -7.05 4.80
C LEU A 39 12.12 -5.77 4.39
N TYR A 40 12.91 -4.76 4.04
CA TYR A 40 12.42 -3.50 3.46
C TYR A 40 12.85 -3.45 2.00
N CYS A 41 11.89 -3.17 1.11
CA CYS A 41 12.12 -3.00 -0.31
C CYS A 41 11.67 -1.60 -0.73
N LYS A 42 12.53 -0.86 -1.42
CA LYS A 42 12.25 0.48 -1.92
C LYS A 42 12.47 0.55 -3.42
N LYS A 43 11.53 1.15 -4.13
CA LYS A 43 11.70 1.45 -5.56
C LYS A 43 11.32 2.89 -5.82
N GLU A 44 12.30 3.67 -6.25
CA GLU A 44 12.08 5.02 -6.72
C GLU A 44 11.61 5.00 -8.18
N GLY A 45 10.55 5.74 -8.45
CA GLY A 45 10.02 5.91 -9.79
C GLY A 45 9.98 7.38 -10.17
N LYS A 46 10.06 7.63 -11.48
CA LYS A 46 9.85 8.96 -12.04
C LYS A 46 9.02 8.91 -13.31
N ILE A 47 8.16 9.90 -13.47
CA ILE A 47 7.29 10.10 -14.62
C ILE A 47 7.62 11.45 -15.23
N CYS A 48 8.03 11.46 -16.50
CA CYS A 48 8.24 12.69 -17.25
C CYS A 48 6.88 13.30 -17.62
N TRP A 49 6.47 14.32 -16.88
CA TRP A 49 5.24 15.06 -17.14
C TRP A 49 5.19 15.57 -18.57
N SER A 50 6.30 16.11 -19.09
CA SER A 50 6.37 16.66 -20.46
C SER A 50 6.08 15.62 -21.55
N LYS A 51 6.26 14.31 -21.26
CA LYS A 51 6.04 13.20 -22.20
C LYS A 51 4.67 12.53 -22.06
N ILE A 52 3.72 13.20 -21.41
CA ILE A 52 2.33 12.78 -21.27
C ILE A 52 1.40 13.79 -21.94
N PRO A 53 0.45 13.39 -22.80
CA PRO A 53 0.32 12.04 -23.36
C PRO A 53 1.54 11.65 -24.20
N GLY A 54 1.88 10.36 -24.22
CA GLY A 54 2.96 9.83 -25.05
C GLY A 54 3.74 8.71 -24.37
N VAL A 55 5.07 8.76 -24.49
CA VAL A 55 5.99 7.69 -24.10
C VAL A 55 5.86 7.28 -22.63
N ASP A 56 5.56 8.24 -21.74
CA ASP A 56 5.46 7.98 -20.30
C ASP A 56 4.04 7.61 -19.83
N ASN A 57 3.08 7.43 -20.76
CA ASN A 57 1.74 6.94 -20.43
C ASN A 57 1.77 5.61 -19.68
N LYS A 58 2.61 4.66 -20.12
CA LYS A 58 2.73 3.34 -19.47
C LYS A 58 3.25 3.47 -18.02
N LYS A 59 4.22 4.35 -17.77
CA LYS A 59 4.74 4.57 -16.40
C LYS A 59 3.69 5.20 -15.50
N LEU A 60 2.92 6.16 -16.02
CA LEU A 60 1.80 6.74 -15.29
C LEU A 60 0.73 5.67 -15.00
N GLN A 61 0.46 4.80 -15.98
CA GLN A 61 -0.45 3.67 -15.83
C GLN A 61 0.01 2.71 -14.72
N ASP A 62 1.27 2.30 -14.72
CA ASP A 62 1.86 1.42 -13.71
C ASP A 62 1.83 2.06 -12.31
N PHE A 63 2.02 3.38 -12.22
CA PHE A 63 1.86 4.14 -10.97
C PHE A 63 0.41 4.09 -10.46
N LEU A 64 -0.57 4.31 -11.33
CA LEU A 64 -1.99 4.31 -10.96
C LEU A 64 -2.50 2.92 -10.56
N MET A 65 -2.00 1.85 -11.19
CA MET A 65 -2.36 0.46 -10.83
C MET A 65 -2.03 0.08 -9.38
N LYS A 66 -1.20 0.88 -8.70
CA LYS A 66 -0.94 0.70 -7.26
C LYS A 66 -2.15 1.04 -6.42
N TYR A 67 -2.84 2.13 -6.76
CA TYR A 67 -3.96 2.70 -6.01
C TYR A 67 -5.33 2.24 -6.50
N PHE A 68 -5.40 1.81 -7.76
CA PHE A 68 -6.64 1.42 -8.43
C PHE A 68 -6.62 -0.03 -8.89
N ASP A 69 -7.80 -0.55 -9.21
CA ASP A 69 -7.93 -1.86 -9.84
C ASP A 69 -7.33 -1.86 -11.25
N TYR A 70 -6.64 -2.95 -11.60
CA TYR A 70 -6.00 -3.11 -12.91
C TYR A 70 -6.99 -2.88 -14.06
N ASN A 71 -8.22 -3.39 -13.93
CA ASN A 71 -9.22 -3.30 -15.01
C ASN A 71 -9.67 -1.87 -15.28
N TRP A 72 -9.67 -1.01 -14.25
CA TRP A 72 -9.98 0.40 -14.41
C TRP A 72 -8.84 1.13 -15.12
N VAL A 73 -7.61 0.98 -14.62
CA VAL A 73 -6.45 1.71 -15.14
C VAL A 73 -6.08 1.29 -16.56
N LYS A 74 -6.30 0.02 -16.93
CA LYS A 74 -5.90 -0.54 -18.23
C LYS A 74 -6.44 0.27 -19.43
N ASN A 75 -7.65 0.79 -19.31
CA ASN A 75 -8.38 1.42 -20.42
C ASN A 75 -8.40 2.95 -20.34
N VAL A 76 -7.70 3.54 -19.36
CA VAL A 76 -7.64 5.00 -19.20
C VAL A 76 -6.86 5.62 -20.35
N THR A 77 -7.46 6.63 -20.99
CA THR A 77 -6.75 7.52 -21.91
C THR A 77 -6.26 8.75 -21.16
N PHE A 78 -4.95 8.99 -21.18
CA PHE A 78 -4.36 10.18 -20.56
C PHE A 78 -4.42 11.36 -21.52
N ARG A 79 -4.96 12.49 -21.05
CA ARG A 79 -4.91 13.79 -21.73
C ARG A 79 -4.66 14.87 -20.69
N LYS A 80 -4.03 15.97 -21.09
CA LYS A 80 -3.90 17.15 -20.25
C LYS A 80 -5.00 18.15 -20.54
N THR A 81 -5.31 18.98 -19.55
CA THR A 81 -6.05 20.23 -19.74
C THR A 81 -5.30 21.19 -20.65
N ASN A 82 -6.01 22.20 -21.17
CA ASN A 82 -5.44 23.18 -22.12
C ASN A 82 -4.24 23.95 -21.54
N ASP A 83 -4.20 24.16 -20.22
CA ASP A 83 -3.08 24.80 -19.53
C ASP A 83 -1.89 23.84 -19.31
N GLY A 84 -2.05 22.55 -19.63
CA GLY A 84 -1.03 21.52 -19.47
C GLY A 84 -0.74 21.13 -18.02
N ARG A 85 -1.52 21.63 -17.04
CA ARG A 85 -1.22 21.48 -15.60
C ARG A 85 -1.96 20.35 -14.92
N THR A 86 -3.05 19.89 -15.52
CA THR A 86 -3.87 18.82 -14.95
C THR A 86 -3.97 17.66 -15.93
N ILE A 87 -3.85 16.43 -15.43
CA ILE A 87 -4.29 15.22 -16.11
C ILE A 87 -5.55 14.74 -15.39
N PRO A 88 -6.75 15.02 -15.93
CA PRO A 88 -7.96 14.37 -15.46
C PRO A 88 -7.95 12.93 -15.92
N ILE A 89 -8.32 12.03 -15.02
CA ILE A 89 -8.42 10.60 -15.27
C ILE A 89 -9.87 10.22 -14.96
N HIS A 90 -10.65 9.96 -16.00
CA HIS A 90 -12.04 9.55 -15.85
C HIS A 90 -12.22 8.13 -16.38
N GLY A 91 -12.91 7.29 -15.60
CA GLY A 91 -13.51 6.05 -16.06
C GLY A 91 -14.92 5.92 -15.52
N ASP A 92 -15.59 4.80 -15.80
CA ASP A 92 -17.04 4.67 -15.58
C ASP A 92 -17.49 4.90 -14.14
N LYS A 93 -16.72 4.43 -13.16
CA LYS A 93 -17.07 4.46 -11.73
C LYS A 93 -16.04 5.13 -10.84
N ARG A 94 -14.87 5.46 -11.40
CA ARG A 94 -13.80 6.11 -10.66
C ARG A 94 -13.19 7.23 -11.48
N SER A 95 -12.78 8.27 -10.79
CA SER A 95 -11.97 9.34 -11.35
C SER A 95 -10.82 9.73 -10.44
N ALA A 96 -9.81 10.34 -11.04
CA ALA A 96 -8.66 10.89 -10.35
C ALA A 96 -8.16 12.12 -11.09
N GLU A 97 -7.35 12.91 -10.42
CA GLU A 97 -6.77 14.12 -10.98
C GLU A 97 -5.33 14.21 -10.51
N ILE A 98 -4.40 14.42 -11.44
CA ILE A 98 -3.01 14.78 -11.12
C ILE A 98 -2.80 16.22 -11.55
N THR A 99 -2.48 17.09 -10.59
CA THR A 99 -2.33 18.54 -10.79
C THR A 99 -0.94 18.98 -10.37
N ILE A 100 -0.23 19.67 -11.27
CA ILE A 100 1.05 20.32 -10.95
C ILE A 100 0.80 21.79 -10.58
N SER A 101 1.40 22.26 -9.47
CA SER A 101 1.38 23.68 -9.08
C SER A 101 2.60 24.40 -9.61
N GLU A 102 2.53 25.60 -10.18
CA GLU A 102 3.74 26.32 -10.62
C GLU A 102 4.63 26.81 -9.48
N LYS A 103 4.03 27.10 -8.32
CA LYS A 103 4.72 27.75 -7.19
C LYS A 103 5.34 26.77 -6.21
N GLU A 104 4.86 25.52 -6.20
CA GLU A 104 5.28 24.51 -5.24
C GLU A 104 6.02 23.39 -5.97
N ASP A 105 7.04 22.81 -5.34
CA ASP A 105 7.71 21.59 -5.82
C ASP A 105 6.89 20.30 -5.57
N LYS A 106 5.56 20.47 -5.47
CA LYS A 106 4.60 19.41 -5.19
C LYS A 106 3.68 19.17 -6.38
N VAL A 107 3.26 17.91 -6.50
CA VAL A 107 2.18 17.47 -7.37
C VAL A 107 1.08 16.91 -6.48
N LYS A 108 -0.13 17.37 -6.72
CA LYS A 108 -1.30 16.86 -6.03
C LYS A 108 -1.91 15.74 -6.86
N PHE A 109 -1.98 14.55 -6.31
CA PHE A 109 -2.73 13.43 -6.88
C PHE A 109 -3.97 13.21 -6.03
N LYS A 110 -5.13 13.58 -6.56
CA LYS A 110 -6.43 13.47 -5.91
C LYS A 110 -7.20 12.31 -6.52
N ILE A 111 -7.72 11.44 -5.67
CA ILE A 111 -8.66 10.40 -6.06
C ILE A 111 -10.07 10.90 -5.74
N ASP A 112 -11.06 10.49 -6.52
CA ASP A 112 -12.47 10.87 -6.34
C ASP A 112 -13.06 10.51 -4.99
N ASP A 113 -12.58 9.44 -4.37
CA ASP A 113 -12.93 9.10 -3.00
C ASP A 113 -12.50 10.18 -2.01
N GLY A 114 -11.55 11.06 -2.35
CA GLY A 114 -11.09 12.17 -1.52
C GLY A 114 -9.66 11.98 -1.00
N ARG A 115 -9.01 10.84 -1.27
CA ARG A 115 -7.57 10.66 -1.00
C ARG A 115 -6.74 11.67 -1.77
N ILE A 116 -5.73 12.23 -1.11
CA ILE A 116 -4.80 13.19 -1.69
C ILE A 116 -3.37 12.76 -1.36
N TYR A 117 -2.56 12.53 -2.40
CA TYR A 117 -1.14 12.27 -2.27
C TYR A 117 -0.36 13.48 -2.76
N ASN A 118 0.65 13.88 -1.98
CA ASN A 118 1.59 14.92 -2.37
C ASN A 118 2.86 14.24 -2.88
N LEU A 119 3.07 14.28 -4.19
CA LEU A 119 4.29 13.79 -4.83
C LEU A 119 5.26 14.96 -5.03
N THR A 120 6.53 14.65 -5.21
CA THR A 120 7.55 15.67 -5.49
C THR A 120 7.73 15.81 -6.99
N LYS A 121 7.96 17.03 -7.48
CA LYS A 121 8.42 17.25 -8.86
C LYS A 121 9.77 17.95 -8.90
N LYS A 122 10.51 17.72 -9.99
CA LYS A 122 11.79 18.38 -10.26
C LYS A 122 11.90 18.67 -11.75
N ARG A 123 12.38 19.86 -12.10
CA ARG A 123 12.72 20.21 -13.48
C ARG A 123 14.17 19.82 -13.78
N ASP A 124 14.36 19.10 -14.87
CA ASP A 124 15.67 18.92 -15.52
C ASP A 124 15.90 20.14 -16.43
N LYS A 125 16.86 20.99 -16.06
CA LYS A 125 17.15 22.24 -16.77
C LYS A 125 17.84 22.01 -18.11
N GLU A 126 18.58 20.91 -18.26
CA GLU A 126 19.33 20.62 -19.49
C GLU A 126 18.39 20.14 -20.60
N LYS A 127 17.37 19.37 -20.23
CA LYS A 127 16.39 18.79 -21.16
C LYS A 127 15.10 19.60 -21.26
N ASP A 128 14.94 20.61 -20.41
CA ASP A 128 13.69 21.34 -20.17
C ASP A 128 12.48 20.41 -19.90
N GLU A 129 12.72 19.35 -19.13
CA GLU A 129 11.71 18.32 -18.83
C GLU A 129 11.29 18.38 -17.37
N LEU A 130 9.98 18.24 -17.11
CA LEU A 130 9.45 18.13 -15.76
C LEU A 130 9.24 16.68 -15.38
N TYR A 131 9.75 16.27 -14.23
CA TYR A 131 9.61 14.93 -13.68
C TYR A 131 8.82 14.93 -12.37
N ILE A 132 7.94 13.95 -12.21
CA ILE A 132 7.24 13.62 -10.96
C ILE A 132 7.91 12.40 -10.38
N PHE A 133 8.27 12.46 -9.10
CA PHE A 133 8.92 11.38 -8.36
C PHE A 133 7.95 10.76 -7.37
N TYR A 134 8.02 9.43 -7.26
CA TYR A 134 7.29 8.67 -6.25
C TYR A 134 8.18 7.57 -5.69
N ILE A 135 7.88 7.14 -4.47
CA ILE A 135 8.55 6.04 -3.79
C ILE A 135 7.51 4.93 -3.59
N ASP A 136 7.89 3.71 -3.90
CA ASP A 136 7.13 2.51 -3.59
C ASP A 136 7.89 1.70 -2.55
N GLU A 137 7.27 1.56 -1.38
CA GLU A 137 7.86 0.91 -0.22
C GLU A 137 7.07 -0.34 0.10
N ILE A 138 7.80 -1.43 0.33
CA ILE A 138 7.24 -2.71 0.75
C ILE A 138 7.99 -3.17 2.00
N ILE A 139 7.22 -3.55 3.01
CA ILE A 139 7.73 -4.16 4.24
C ILE A 139 7.19 -5.57 4.35
N ILE A 140 8.07 -6.52 4.64
CA ILE A 140 7.72 -7.94 4.67
C ILE A 140 8.18 -8.56 5.97
N GLU A 141 7.21 -9.12 6.71
CA GLU A 141 7.46 -10.00 7.84
C GLU A 141 7.47 -11.45 7.38
N ILE A 142 8.44 -12.25 7.81
CA ILE A 142 8.65 -13.62 7.32
C ILE A 142 8.36 -14.61 8.44
N THR A 143 7.47 -15.56 8.19
CA THR A 143 7.23 -16.69 9.09
C THR A 143 7.42 -18.01 8.36
N THR A 144 7.88 -19.04 9.07
CA THR A 144 8.04 -20.41 8.56
C THR A 144 7.02 -21.39 9.17
N ALA A 145 6.05 -20.88 9.95
CA ALA A 145 5.11 -21.69 10.70
C ALA A 145 4.21 -22.55 9.79
N ARG A 146 4.05 -23.83 10.13
CA ARG A 146 3.09 -24.74 9.45
C ARG A 146 1.64 -24.37 9.73
N PHE A 147 1.38 -23.91 10.94
CA PHE A 147 0.05 -23.55 11.42
C PHE A 147 0.08 -22.07 11.76
N ILE A 148 -0.81 -21.32 11.13
CA ILE A 148 -0.97 -19.89 11.35
C ILE A 148 -2.37 -19.69 11.89
N THR A 149 -2.47 -19.07 13.05
CA THR A 149 -3.73 -18.71 13.69
C THR A 149 -3.79 -17.20 13.91
N LYS A 150 -5.01 -16.68 14.10
CA LYS A 150 -5.17 -15.27 14.46
C LYS A 150 -4.42 -14.95 15.75
N ASP A 151 -4.60 -15.75 16.78
CA ASP A 151 -4.12 -15.41 18.13
C ASP A 151 -2.60 -15.45 18.26
N ASP A 152 -1.92 -16.29 17.47
CA ASP A 152 -0.45 -16.34 17.46
C ASP A 152 0.19 -15.11 16.80
N PHE A 153 -0.48 -14.52 15.81
CA PHE A 153 0.08 -13.43 14.98
C PHE A 153 -0.52 -12.06 15.29
N PHE A 154 -1.70 -12.03 15.91
CA PHE A 154 -2.43 -10.84 16.35
C PHE A 154 -3.00 -11.03 17.76
N PRO A 155 -2.15 -11.34 18.77
CA PRO A 155 -2.60 -11.45 20.15
C PRO A 155 -3.14 -10.12 20.68
N SER A 156 -4.02 -10.18 21.68
CA SER A 156 -4.28 -9.03 22.53
C SER A 156 -3.26 -9.04 23.68
N ILE A 157 -2.62 -7.90 23.93
CA ILE A 157 -1.61 -7.75 25.00
C ILE A 157 -2.15 -6.78 26.03
N THR A 158 -2.21 -7.20 27.29
CA THR A 158 -2.55 -6.33 28.42
C THR A 158 -1.28 -5.91 29.15
N ILE A 159 -1.12 -4.62 29.39
CA ILE A 159 0.03 -4.01 30.05
C ILE A 159 -0.46 -3.24 31.28
N GLY A 160 0.24 -3.37 32.39
CA GLY A 160 -0.09 -2.71 33.66
C GLY A 160 -0.71 -3.66 34.68
N GLU A 161 -1.10 -3.08 35.82
CA GLU A 161 -1.77 -3.80 36.90
C GLU A 161 -3.11 -3.10 37.21
N PRO A 162 -4.11 -3.81 37.73
CA PRO A 162 -5.35 -3.22 38.17
C PRO A 162 -5.14 -2.03 39.13
N PRO A 163 -5.89 -0.93 38.99
CA PRO A 163 -6.99 -0.70 38.03
C PRO A 163 -6.54 -0.09 36.68
N ASN A 164 -5.23 0.07 36.45
CA ASN A 164 -4.67 0.84 35.34
C ASN A 164 -4.17 -0.05 34.19
N GLU A 165 -4.96 -1.04 33.79
CA GLU A 165 -4.62 -1.94 32.68
C GLU A 165 -4.90 -1.31 31.32
N LEU A 166 -3.95 -1.41 30.39
CA LEU A 166 -4.11 -1.06 28.98
C LEU A 166 -4.09 -2.33 28.13
N THR A 167 -5.17 -2.60 27.41
CA THR A 167 -5.22 -3.71 26.44
C THR A 167 -4.98 -3.20 25.02
N ILE A 168 -3.90 -3.67 24.39
CA ILE A 168 -3.59 -3.48 22.97
C ILE A 168 -4.16 -4.66 22.20
N LEU A 169 -5.23 -4.44 21.46
CA LEU A 169 -5.85 -5.46 20.62
C LEU A 169 -5.02 -5.73 19.36
N GLU A 170 -4.93 -7.01 18.96
CA GLU A 170 -4.28 -7.43 17.71
C GLU A 170 -2.85 -6.90 17.56
N ALA A 171 -2.12 -6.87 18.68
CA ALA A 171 -0.73 -6.45 18.75
C ALA A 171 0.12 -7.37 17.88
N SER A 172 0.75 -6.80 16.86
CA SER A 172 1.49 -7.56 15.86
C SER A 172 2.59 -6.71 15.24
N PRO A 173 3.79 -7.25 14.96
CA PRO A 173 4.88 -6.48 14.35
C PRO A 173 4.44 -5.74 13.08
N VAL A 174 3.66 -6.39 12.21
CA VAL A 174 3.17 -5.74 10.98
C VAL A 174 2.21 -4.58 11.26
N ARG A 175 1.46 -4.60 12.38
CA ARG A 175 0.64 -3.47 12.81
C ARG A 175 1.52 -2.31 13.27
N PHE A 176 2.59 -2.59 14.00
CA PHE A 176 3.57 -1.56 14.35
C PHE A 176 4.18 -0.93 13.09
N PHE A 177 4.58 -1.74 12.10
CA PHE A 177 5.14 -1.23 10.86
C PHE A 177 4.18 -0.29 10.12
N GLN A 178 2.87 -0.57 10.14
CA GLN A 178 1.88 0.31 9.51
C GLN A 178 1.86 1.72 10.12
N TYR A 179 2.16 1.87 11.41
CA TYR A 179 2.24 3.18 12.04
C TYR A 179 3.54 3.92 11.75
N TYR A 180 4.67 3.19 11.67
CA TYR A 180 5.97 3.78 11.31
C TYR A 180 6.06 4.15 9.82
N PHE A 181 5.41 3.36 8.96
CA PHE A 181 5.48 3.47 7.50
C PHE A 181 4.06 3.50 6.92
N PRO A 182 3.28 4.58 7.16
CA PRO A 182 1.85 4.61 6.83
C PRO A 182 1.56 4.52 5.33
N THR A 183 2.54 4.86 4.48
CA THR A 183 2.46 4.81 3.02
C THR A 183 2.98 3.50 2.43
N ALA A 184 3.66 2.66 3.22
CA ALA A 184 4.22 1.41 2.73
C ALA A 184 3.15 0.32 2.61
N ARG A 185 3.35 -0.59 1.65
CA ARG A 185 2.59 -1.84 1.59
C ARG A 185 3.25 -2.85 2.51
N ILE A 186 2.46 -3.49 3.37
CA ILE A 186 2.96 -4.37 4.41
C ILE A 186 2.43 -5.77 4.19
N TYR A 187 3.32 -6.76 4.20
CA TYR A 187 3.00 -8.16 3.95
C TYR A 187 3.50 -9.07 5.05
N TYR A 188 2.78 -10.17 5.24
CA TYR A 188 3.43 -11.41 5.67
C TYR A 188 3.84 -12.24 4.47
N ALA A 189 5.07 -12.74 4.49
CA ALA A 189 5.53 -13.84 3.65
C ALA A 189 5.34 -15.16 4.40
N ILE A 190 4.56 -16.06 3.83
CA ILE A 190 4.24 -17.37 4.38
C ILE A 190 4.70 -18.48 3.41
N PRO A 191 5.08 -19.66 3.91
CA PRO A 191 5.48 -20.75 3.05
C PRO A 191 4.27 -21.37 2.33
N ASP A 192 4.51 -22.00 1.19
CA ASP A 192 3.48 -22.70 0.41
C ASP A 192 2.95 -23.98 1.10
N TYR A 193 3.65 -24.47 2.12
CA TYR A 193 3.26 -25.62 2.93
C TYR A 193 2.38 -25.27 4.16
N VAL A 194 1.97 -24.00 4.33
CA VAL A 194 1.04 -23.62 5.42
C VAL A 194 -0.26 -24.42 5.32
N ASN A 195 -0.75 -24.90 6.47
CA ASN A 195 -2.04 -25.55 6.57
C ASN A 195 -3.19 -24.53 6.45
N LYS A 196 -3.91 -24.58 5.32
CA LYS A 196 -5.01 -23.66 4.98
C LYS A 196 -6.35 -24.08 5.58
N ASN A 197 -6.38 -24.28 6.90
CA ASN A 197 -7.59 -24.63 7.65
C ASN A 197 -8.43 -23.40 8.05
N ASN A 198 -9.50 -23.60 8.83
CA ASN A 198 -10.38 -22.53 9.30
C ASN A 198 -9.66 -21.46 10.13
N LYS A 199 -8.66 -21.84 10.95
CA LYS A 199 -7.88 -20.89 11.75
C LYS A 199 -7.01 -19.99 10.87
N PHE A 200 -6.45 -20.53 9.79
CA PHE A 200 -5.75 -19.74 8.78
C PHE A 200 -6.70 -18.75 8.08
N ASN A 201 -7.94 -19.16 7.80
CA ASN A 201 -8.94 -18.26 7.22
C ASN A 201 -9.32 -17.11 8.17
N GLU A 202 -9.36 -17.33 9.48
CA GLU A 202 -9.54 -16.27 10.47
C GLU A 202 -8.38 -15.28 10.47
N PHE A 203 -7.14 -15.78 10.44
CA PHE A 203 -5.94 -14.94 10.26
C PHE A 203 -6.01 -14.11 8.97
N LYS A 204 -6.39 -14.72 7.84
CA LYS A 204 -6.57 -14.02 6.56
C LYS A 204 -7.60 -12.89 6.67
N LYS A 205 -8.73 -13.13 7.35
CA LYS A 205 -9.78 -12.10 7.55
C LYS A 205 -9.22 -10.89 8.30
N VAL A 206 -8.43 -11.10 9.35
CA VAL A 206 -7.77 -9.98 10.06
C VAL A 206 -6.81 -9.24 9.12
N CYS A 207 -5.99 -9.95 8.34
CA CYS A 207 -5.09 -9.32 7.38
C CYS A 207 -5.85 -8.42 6.39
N VAL A 208 -6.93 -8.91 5.77
CA VAL A 208 -7.79 -8.11 4.86
C VAL A 208 -8.36 -6.88 5.58
N ASN A 209 -8.96 -7.08 6.75
CA ASN A 209 -9.59 -5.99 7.51
C ASN A 209 -8.60 -4.90 7.93
N ARG A 210 -7.32 -5.25 8.07
CA ARG A 210 -6.23 -4.35 8.44
C ARG A 210 -5.37 -3.93 7.23
N GLY A 211 -5.77 -4.29 6.00
CA GLY A 211 -5.02 -4.06 4.75
C GLY A 211 -3.58 -4.58 4.74
N ILE A 212 -3.32 -5.63 5.50
CA ILE A 212 -2.06 -6.36 5.49
C ILE A 212 -2.14 -7.39 4.36
N GLY A 213 -1.17 -7.33 3.44
CA GLY A 213 -1.08 -8.28 2.35
C GLY A 213 -0.48 -9.61 2.79
N LEU A 214 -0.63 -10.62 1.95
CA LEU A 214 -0.02 -11.93 2.14
C LEU A 214 0.67 -12.38 0.86
N LEU A 215 1.93 -12.78 1.00
CA LEU A 215 2.73 -13.40 -0.04
C LEU A 215 2.93 -14.87 0.31
N GLU A 216 2.54 -15.77 -0.59
CA GLU A 216 2.95 -17.16 -0.54
C GLU A 216 4.29 -17.29 -1.26
N THR A 217 5.29 -17.88 -0.60
CA THR A 217 6.69 -17.91 -1.09
C THR A 217 7.16 -19.33 -1.42
N PRO A 218 6.63 -19.97 -2.49
CA PRO A 218 7.22 -21.20 -2.99
C PRO A 218 8.59 -20.89 -3.62
N GLN A 219 9.46 -21.89 -3.70
CA GLN A 219 10.82 -21.73 -4.27
C GLN A 219 10.82 -21.19 -5.72
N LYS A 220 9.75 -21.42 -6.48
CA LYS A 220 9.67 -21.07 -7.91
C LYS A 220 9.18 -19.64 -8.18
N GLU A 221 8.11 -19.22 -7.53
CA GLU A 221 7.41 -17.98 -7.87
C GLU A 221 6.60 -17.44 -6.69
N ILE A 222 6.95 -16.26 -6.21
CA ILE A 222 6.23 -15.60 -5.12
C ILE A 222 4.86 -15.16 -5.60
N LYS A 223 3.82 -15.54 -4.88
CA LYS A 223 2.42 -15.26 -5.23
C LYS A 223 1.78 -14.33 -4.20
N GLU A 224 1.21 -13.24 -4.68
CA GLU A 224 0.37 -12.37 -3.85
C GLU A 224 -1.02 -13.02 -3.69
N ILE A 225 -1.35 -13.47 -2.48
CA ILE A 225 -2.64 -14.09 -2.18
C ILE A 225 -3.62 -13.10 -1.54
N ILE A 226 -3.12 -12.03 -0.94
CA ILE A 226 -3.89 -10.88 -0.46
C ILE A 226 -3.09 -9.63 -0.80
N LYS A 227 -3.72 -8.69 -1.52
CA LYS A 227 -3.12 -7.38 -1.82
C LYS A 227 -3.05 -6.52 -0.56
N SER A 228 -1.91 -5.89 -0.31
CA SER A 228 -1.79 -4.92 0.79
C SER A 228 -2.41 -3.57 0.43
N THR A 229 -3.01 -2.91 1.43
CA THR A 229 -3.50 -1.53 1.35
C THR A 229 -2.80 -0.69 2.43
N PRO A 230 -2.03 0.35 2.06
CA PRO A 230 -1.35 1.21 3.04
C PRO A 230 -2.28 1.77 4.11
N LEU A 231 -1.74 2.03 5.31
CA LEU A 231 -2.55 2.55 6.43
C LEU A 231 -3.13 3.94 6.12
N SER A 232 -2.36 4.78 5.43
CA SER A 232 -2.82 6.10 4.96
C SER A 232 -4.13 5.98 4.17
N ASP A 233 -4.21 4.98 3.31
CA ASP A 233 -5.35 4.77 2.43
C ASP A 233 -6.57 4.32 3.24
N GLN A 234 -6.37 3.40 4.20
CA GLN A 234 -7.44 2.94 5.09
C GLN A 234 -8.01 4.07 5.94
N ILE A 235 -7.16 4.94 6.50
CA ILE A 235 -7.60 6.07 7.31
C ILE A 235 -8.43 7.03 6.45
N CYS A 236 -7.98 7.33 5.23
CA CYS A 236 -8.75 8.14 4.31
C CYS A 236 -10.12 7.51 4.02
N GLU A 237 -10.19 6.22 3.66
CA GLU A 237 -11.45 5.52 3.39
C GLU A 237 -12.43 5.60 4.56
N GLN A 238 -11.93 5.45 5.81
CA GLN A 238 -12.75 5.61 7.01
C GLN A 238 -13.29 7.03 7.18
N ILE A 239 -12.44 8.05 6.99
CA ILE A 239 -12.85 9.46 7.06
C ILE A 239 -13.93 9.76 6.02
N ILE A 240 -13.75 9.27 4.79
CA ILE A 240 -14.70 9.47 3.68
C ILE A 240 -16.05 8.82 4.02
N LYS A 241 -16.03 7.56 4.48
CA LYS A 241 -17.24 6.84 4.91
C LYS A 241 -17.99 7.58 6.03
N HIS A 242 -17.26 8.13 6.99
CA HIS A 242 -17.86 8.91 8.07
C HIS A 242 -18.51 10.21 7.57
N LYS A 243 -17.88 10.93 6.63
CA LYS A 243 -18.46 12.13 6.02
C LYS A 243 -19.75 11.84 5.28
N LEU A 244 -19.76 10.82 4.42
CA LEU A 244 -20.95 10.38 3.68
C LEU A 244 -22.10 9.98 4.64
N SER A 245 -21.77 9.31 5.75
CA SER A 245 -22.77 8.97 6.76
C SER A 245 -23.38 10.21 7.43
N GLN A 246 -22.60 11.27 7.66
CA GLN A 246 -23.11 12.51 8.24
C GLN A 246 -23.99 13.29 7.25
N GLU A 247 -23.61 13.32 5.98
CA GLU A 247 -24.41 13.95 4.91
C GLU A 247 -25.76 13.25 4.76
N ASN A 248 -25.79 11.91 4.69
CA ASN A 248 -27.04 11.15 4.61
C ASN A 248 -27.97 11.37 5.81
N ILE A 249 -27.42 11.54 7.02
CA ILE A 249 -28.21 11.86 8.21
C ILE A 249 -28.81 13.27 8.09
N ARG A 250 -28.02 14.24 7.60
CA ARG A 250 -28.49 15.62 7.40
C ARG A 250 -29.59 15.71 6.35
N GLU A 251 -29.44 15.03 5.21
CA GLU A 251 -30.46 14.97 4.16
C GLU A 251 -31.76 14.39 4.71
N ARG A 252 -31.69 13.23 5.39
CA ARG A 252 -32.88 12.62 6.01
C ARG A 252 -33.54 13.54 7.04
N ILE A 253 -32.78 14.24 7.87
CA ILE A 253 -33.34 15.20 8.83
C ILE A 253 -33.98 16.38 8.09
N GLY A 254 -33.38 16.87 7.01
CA GLY A 254 -33.94 17.90 6.13
C GLY A 254 -35.30 17.51 5.58
N ASP A 255 -35.45 16.29 5.06
CA ASP A 255 -36.71 15.74 4.53
C ASP A 255 -37.84 15.66 5.59
N TYR A 256 -37.51 15.66 6.89
CA TYR A 256 -38.50 15.65 7.97
C TYR A 256 -38.82 17.04 8.53
N LEU A 257 -38.05 18.07 8.17
CA LEU A 257 -38.21 19.44 8.66
C LEU A 257 -38.86 20.37 7.63
N GLU A 258 -39.13 19.88 6.41
CA GLU A 258 -39.96 20.52 5.38
C GLU A 258 -41.38 19.91 5.35
#